data_AF-A0A875SBG6-F1
#
_entry.id   AF-A0A875SBG6-F1
#
_cell.length_a   1.000
_cell.length_b   1.000
_cell.length_c   1.000
_cell.angle_alpha   90.00
_cell.angle_beta   90.00
_cell.angle_gamma   90.00
#
_symmetry.space_group_name_H-M   'P 1'
#
loop_
_entity.id
_entity.type
_entity.pdbx_description
1 polymer ?
#
loop_
_entity_poly.entity_id
_entity_poly.type
_entity_poly.pdbx_seq_one_letter_code
_entity_poly.pdbx_strand_id
1 'polypeptide(L)'
;MSRAPPEESKSKSAKAMHVTQRVLTIKKRRVGKGKRLVLDSLSSSGERTTGKNKRVSKSSAYVVNLGIANAIEERNRLENDVLIEKSEVDELLNSIDVDQMKQNTRKLGREIVKMGKRDVPGVPGISNVSNDIPKAVPTDDMDSVFEEIRKSRDQLDKHSVYDDSWRRREVEKKYAEKRPEFRPAVLSRQQLRDIVDEKIEVVKEIVEGRKKSHFYKLAKQYSRSSSKPFLTDLELINLPKQRYFGYFGVVRSYIIAKRIEEKLGMIIRSESKENKVIEFWGVNYYALYVLTPEVIARMVKQEMGFGTLHEAYEEMEKTNDYGLFVMDKVKLE
;
A
#
# COMPACT_ATOMS: atom_id res chain seq x y z
N MET A 1 -70.13 42.72 -48.35
CA MET A 1 -69.13 43.02 -49.40
C MET A 1 -68.00 42.01 -49.28
N SER A 2 -67.84 41.21 -50.32
CA SER A 2 -66.77 40.22 -50.51
C SER A 2 -65.40 40.86 -50.60
N ARG A 3 -64.35 40.17 -50.12
CA ARG A 3 -63.07 40.01 -50.83
C ARG A 3 -62.23 38.90 -50.20
N ALA A 4 -61.81 37.98 -51.05
CA ALA A 4 -60.81 36.94 -50.82
C ALA A 4 -59.39 37.49 -51.16
N PRO A 5 -58.33 36.66 -51.24
CA PRO A 5 -57.20 36.58 -50.30
C PRO A 5 -55.89 37.15 -50.91
N PRO A 6 -54.71 36.89 -50.29
CA PRO A 6 -53.68 36.23 -51.09
C PRO A 6 -52.89 35.12 -50.39
N GLU A 7 -52.46 34.17 -51.22
CA GLU A 7 -51.46 33.13 -50.99
C GLU A 7 -50.06 33.74 -50.89
N GLU A 8 -49.16 33.13 -50.11
CA GLU A 8 -47.74 33.17 -50.47
C GLU A 8 -46.95 31.95 -49.94
N SER A 9 -46.03 31.54 -50.80
CA SER A 9 -45.37 30.25 -50.96
C SER A 9 -44.32 29.89 -49.89
N LYS A 10 -44.24 28.58 -49.56
CA LYS A 10 -43.16 27.98 -48.77
C LYS A 10 -42.03 27.52 -49.71
N SER A 11 -40.87 28.17 -49.65
CA SER A 11 -39.62 27.66 -50.24
C SER A 11 -38.80 26.93 -49.17
N LYS A 12 -38.49 25.64 -49.41
CA LYS A 12 -37.57 24.85 -48.59
C LYS A 12 -36.16 24.99 -49.17
N SER A 13 -35.28 25.69 -48.46
CA SER A 13 -33.85 25.75 -48.75
C SER A 13 -33.12 24.65 -47.96
N ALA A 14 -32.51 23.70 -48.68
CA ALA A 14 -31.63 22.68 -48.12
C ALA A 14 -30.27 23.32 -47.78
N LYS A 15 -29.90 23.34 -46.49
CA LYS A 15 -28.55 23.73 -46.06
C LYS A 15 -27.61 22.53 -46.17
N ALA A 16 -26.60 22.67 -47.01
CA ALA A 16 -25.46 21.77 -47.12
C ALA A 16 -24.67 21.72 -45.80
N MET A 17 -24.36 20.50 -45.33
CA MET A 17 -23.43 20.26 -44.23
C MET A 17 -21.98 20.45 -44.72
N HIS A 18 -21.35 21.56 -44.35
CA HIS A 18 -19.90 21.70 -44.47
C HIS A 18 -19.20 20.93 -43.35
N VAL A 19 -18.61 19.79 -43.68
CA VAL A 19 -17.62 19.10 -42.83
C VAL A 19 -16.32 19.89 -42.90
N THR A 20 -16.01 20.62 -41.84
CA THR A 20 -14.71 21.31 -41.70
C THR A 20 -13.74 20.36 -41.00
N GLN A 21 -12.76 19.83 -41.73
CA GLN A 21 -11.58 19.19 -41.11
C GLN A 21 -10.76 20.27 -40.41
N ARG A 22 -10.78 20.28 -39.08
CA ARG A 22 -9.86 21.10 -38.28
C ARG A 22 -8.55 20.36 -38.09
N VAL A 23 -7.48 20.92 -38.64
CA VAL A 23 -6.10 20.52 -38.35
C VAL A 23 -5.74 20.94 -36.93
N LEU A 24 -5.33 19.98 -36.09
CA LEU A 24 -4.84 20.22 -34.74
C LEU A 24 -3.54 21.04 -34.80
N THR A 25 -3.58 22.27 -34.27
CA THR A 25 -2.38 23.10 -34.15
C THR A 25 -1.78 22.94 -32.76
N ILE A 26 -0.67 22.20 -32.67
CA ILE A 26 0.08 22.01 -31.42
C ILE A 26 0.92 23.28 -31.15
N LYS A 27 0.51 24.09 -30.16
CA LYS A 27 1.34 25.22 -29.68
C LYS A 27 2.30 24.73 -28.60
N LYS A 28 3.59 24.63 -28.93
CA LYS A 28 4.67 24.40 -27.96
C LYS A 28 5.04 25.73 -27.31
N ARG A 29 4.92 25.83 -25.98
CA ARG A 29 5.56 26.90 -25.19
C ARG A 29 6.61 26.28 -24.27
N ARG A 30 7.82 26.86 -24.26
CA ARG A 30 8.88 26.49 -23.31
C ARG A 30 8.68 27.30 -22.02
N VAL A 31 8.56 26.60 -20.90
CA VAL A 31 8.69 27.17 -19.54
C VAL A 31 9.54 26.20 -18.74
N GLY A 32 10.82 26.53 -18.50
CA GLY A 32 11.74 25.74 -17.66
C GLY A 32 12.08 24.32 -18.16
N LYS A 33 12.88 23.59 -17.36
CA LYS A 33 13.36 22.22 -17.64
C LYS A 33 12.27 21.12 -17.47
N GLY A 34 11.05 21.39 -17.94
CA GLY A 34 9.94 20.44 -17.88
C GLY A 34 8.97 20.62 -19.04
N LYS A 35 8.54 19.52 -19.67
CA LYS A 35 7.51 19.54 -20.72
C LYS A 35 6.13 19.47 -20.06
N ARG A 36 5.32 20.52 -20.21
CA ARG A 36 3.90 20.51 -19.85
C ARG A 36 3.09 20.02 -21.05
N LEU A 37 2.43 18.87 -20.92
CA LEU A 37 1.41 18.43 -21.87
C LEU A 37 0.04 18.75 -21.29
N VAL A 38 -0.75 19.52 -22.03
CA VAL A 38 -2.17 19.77 -21.75
C VAL A 38 -2.95 18.96 -22.77
N LEU A 39 -3.70 17.96 -22.32
CA LEU A 39 -4.67 17.25 -23.15
C LEU A 39 -5.98 18.00 -23.05
N ASP A 40 -6.41 18.61 -24.17
CA ASP A 40 -7.77 19.12 -24.27
C ASP A 40 -8.72 17.93 -24.35
N SER A 41 -9.58 17.81 -23.34
CA SER A 41 -10.57 16.76 -23.22
C SER A 41 -11.56 16.79 -24.38
N LEU A 42 -11.73 15.65 -25.06
CA LEU A 42 -12.82 15.37 -25.98
C LEU A 42 -14.15 15.44 -25.23
N SER A 43 -14.93 16.52 -25.42
CA SER A 43 -16.34 16.55 -25.04
C SER A 43 -17.17 16.06 -26.21
N SER A 44 -17.79 14.89 -26.07
CA SER A 44 -18.89 14.47 -26.94
C SER A 44 -20.06 15.43 -26.77
N SER A 45 -20.55 15.96 -27.88
CA SER A 45 -21.75 16.78 -27.94
C SER A 45 -22.98 15.91 -27.70
N GLY A 46 -23.48 15.93 -26.45
CA GLY A 46 -24.82 15.46 -26.07
C GLY A 46 -25.67 16.65 -25.67
N GLU A 47 -26.92 16.65 -26.11
CA GLU A 47 -27.86 17.76 -26.13
C GLU A 47 -28.12 18.45 -24.77
N ARG A 48 -28.43 19.74 -24.89
CA ARG A 48 -28.76 20.67 -23.80
C ARG A 48 -30.05 20.24 -23.09
N THR A 49 -29.95 19.97 -21.79
CA THR A 49 -31.05 20.24 -20.86
C THR A 49 -30.59 21.27 -19.84
N THR A 50 -31.43 22.27 -19.64
CA THR A 50 -31.24 23.42 -18.77
C THR A 50 -31.37 23.00 -17.31
N GLY A 51 -30.38 23.31 -16.46
CA GLY A 51 -30.59 23.35 -15.01
C GLY A 51 -29.42 22.92 -14.14
N LYS A 52 -28.92 23.89 -13.37
CA LYS A 52 -28.19 23.79 -12.09
C LYS A 52 -26.68 23.50 -12.15
N ASN A 53 -25.96 24.44 -11.54
CA ASN A 53 -24.52 24.51 -11.35
C ASN A 53 -23.94 23.23 -10.75
N LYS A 54 -23.28 22.40 -11.57
CA LYS A 54 -22.39 21.33 -11.11
C LYS A 54 -20.95 21.81 -11.25
N ARG A 55 -20.28 22.12 -10.13
CA ARG A 55 -18.84 22.38 -10.10
C ARG A 55 -18.12 21.11 -10.56
N VAL A 56 -17.62 21.10 -11.80
CA VAL A 56 -16.74 20.05 -12.30
C VAL A 56 -15.39 20.21 -11.61
N SER A 57 -15.02 19.24 -10.77
CA SER A 57 -13.69 19.18 -10.16
C SER A 57 -12.67 18.93 -11.25
N LYS A 58 -11.73 19.87 -11.45
CA LYS A 58 -10.56 19.65 -12.31
C LYS A 58 -9.56 18.81 -11.53
N SER A 59 -9.52 17.51 -11.79
CA SER A 59 -8.44 16.65 -11.31
C SER A 59 -7.18 16.91 -12.15
N SER A 60 -6.20 17.61 -11.59
CA SER A 60 -4.86 17.72 -12.15
C SER A 60 -4.02 16.54 -11.67
N ALA A 61 -3.67 15.62 -12.58
CA ALA A 61 -2.67 14.60 -12.29
C ALA A 61 -1.27 15.21 -12.39
N TYR A 62 -0.48 15.10 -11.33
CA TYR A 62 0.94 15.45 -11.33
C TYR A 62 1.72 14.19 -11.68
N VAL A 63 2.37 14.17 -12.84
CA VAL A 63 3.42 13.19 -13.13
C VAL A 63 4.74 13.86 -12.79
N VAL A 64 5.30 13.53 -11.62
CA VAL A 64 6.65 13.95 -11.25
C VAL A 64 7.62 13.05 -12.00
N ASN A 65 8.35 13.61 -12.95
CA ASN A 65 9.46 12.92 -13.59
C ASN A 65 10.67 13.02 -12.65
N LEU A 66 10.76 12.11 -11.69
CA LEU A 66 11.94 11.97 -10.84
C LEU A 66 13.07 11.44 -11.72
N GLY A 67 14.16 12.21 -11.85
CA GLY A 67 15.35 11.76 -12.56
C GLY A 67 15.83 10.42 -11.99
N ILE A 68 16.36 9.58 -12.88
CA ILE A 68 16.78 8.20 -12.59
C ILE A 68 17.68 8.11 -11.34
N ALA A 69 18.52 9.12 -11.07
CA ALA A 69 19.35 9.19 -9.87
C ALA A 69 18.54 9.26 -8.56
N ASN A 70 17.48 10.08 -8.49
CA ASN A 70 16.64 10.20 -7.29
C ASN A 70 15.71 8.98 -7.12
N ALA A 71 15.28 8.37 -8.23
CA ALA A 71 14.50 7.14 -8.19
C ALA A 71 15.34 5.93 -7.72
N ILE A 72 16.64 5.89 -8.04
CA ILE A 72 17.57 4.87 -7.53
C ILE A 72 17.87 5.12 -6.05
N GLU A 73 18.01 6.37 -5.61
CA GLU A 73 18.22 6.70 -4.20
C GLU A 73 16.99 6.38 -3.33
N GLU A 74 15.77 6.68 -3.81
CA GLU A 74 14.53 6.24 -3.16
C GLU A 74 14.34 4.74 -3.24
N ARG A 75 14.66 4.08 -4.36
CA ARG A 75 14.60 2.62 -4.48
C ARG A 75 15.58 1.94 -3.52
N ASN A 76 16.79 2.46 -3.34
CA ASN A 76 17.75 1.93 -2.38
C ASN A 76 17.33 2.19 -0.92
N ARG A 77 16.55 3.26 -0.66
CA ARG A 77 15.88 3.44 0.64
C ARG A 77 14.73 2.43 0.83
N LEU A 78 13.97 2.15 -0.21
CA LEU A 78 12.82 1.22 -0.19
C LEU A 78 13.24 -0.25 -0.17
N GLU A 79 14.34 -0.64 -0.83
CA GLU A 79 14.93 -1.99 -0.75
C GLU A 79 15.46 -2.31 0.66
N ASN A 80 15.73 -1.29 1.48
CA ASN A 80 16.04 -1.43 2.90
C ASN A 80 14.79 -1.42 3.83
N ASP A 81 13.61 -1.11 3.31
CA ASP A 81 12.34 -1.01 4.07
C ASP A 81 11.39 -2.21 3.85
N VAL A 82 11.78 -3.17 2.99
CA VAL A 82 11.11 -4.48 2.88
C VAL A 82 11.56 -5.39 4.02
N LEU A 83 11.10 -5.05 5.22
CA LEU A 83 11.14 -5.91 6.40
C LEU A 83 9.96 -6.88 6.33
N ILE A 84 10.17 -8.02 5.66
CA ILE A 84 9.43 -9.24 5.97
C ILE A 84 10.47 -10.21 6.49
N GLU A 85 10.38 -10.60 7.76
CA GLU A 85 11.36 -11.51 8.35
C GLU A 85 11.30 -12.87 7.65
N LYS A 86 12.46 -13.52 7.46
CA LYS A 86 12.53 -14.87 6.88
C LYS A 86 11.62 -15.87 7.62
N SER A 87 11.44 -15.71 8.93
CA SER A 87 10.49 -16.49 9.75
C SER A 87 9.02 -16.24 9.40
N GLU A 88 8.64 -15.00 9.08
CA GLU A 88 7.28 -14.66 8.63
C GLU A 88 7.03 -15.17 7.20
N VAL A 89 8.02 -15.04 6.32
CA VAL A 89 7.97 -15.61 4.96
C VAL A 89 7.93 -17.14 5.02
N ASP A 90 8.72 -17.77 5.89
CA ASP A 90 8.76 -19.23 6.07
C ASP A 90 7.46 -19.75 6.70
N GLU A 91 6.84 -19.05 7.66
CA GLU A 91 5.48 -19.40 8.14
C GLU A 91 4.43 -19.25 7.02
N LEU A 92 4.51 -18.19 6.21
CA LEU A 92 3.59 -17.99 5.09
C LEU A 92 3.77 -19.05 4.00
N LEU A 93 5.01 -19.38 3.64
CA LEU A 93 5.35 -20.39 2.64
C LEU A 93 5.04 -21.82 3.13
N ASN A 94 5.22 -22.09 4.43
CA ASN A 94 4.83 -23.38 5.04
C ASN A 94 3.30 -23.53 5.17
N SER A 95 2.55 -22.43 5.17
CA SER A 95 1.08 -22.47 5.15
C SER A 95 0.49 -22.70 3.75
N ILE A 96 1.29 -22.52 2.70
CA ILE A 96 0.89 -22.75 1.31
C ILE A 96 1.17 -24.21 0.98
N ASP A 97 0.11 -25.03 0.92
CA ASP A 97 0.21 -26.41 0.45
C ASP A 97 0.50 -26.42 -1.07
N VAL A 98 1.80 -26.39 -1.39
CA VAL A 98 2.34 -26.40 -2.76
C VAL A 98 1.85 -27.63 -3.52
N ASP A 99 1.58 -28.74 -2.84
CA ASP A 99 1.07 -29.95 -3.46
C ASP A 99 -0.42 -29.81 -3.82
N GLN A 100 -1.22 -29.17 -2.98
CA GLN A 100 -2.61 -28.82 -3.30
C GLN A 100 -2.68 -27.84 -4.48
N MET A 101 -1.77 -26.86 -4.54
CA MET A 101 -1.67 -25.93 -5.66
C MET A 101 -1.29 -26.63 -6.96
N LYS A 102 -0.28 -27.51 -6.95
CA LYS A 102 0.11 -28.34 -8.11
C LYS A 102 -1.04 -29.23 -8.58
N GLN A 103 -1.81 -29.81 -7.65
CA GLN A 103 -2.98 -30.61 -7.99
C GLN A 103 -4.08 -29.77 -8.64
N ASN A 104 -4.34 -28.57 -8.13
CA ASN A 104 -5.34 -27.65 -8.70
C ASN A 104 -4.93 -27.14 -10.08
N THR A 105 -3.65 -26.80 -10.29
CA THR A 105 -3.13 -26.38 -11.61
C THR A 105 -3.17 -27.54 -12.61
N ARG A 106 -2.89 -28.78 -12.18
CA ARG A 106 -3.05 -29.99 -13.02
C ARG A 106 -4.51 -30.32 -13.32
N LYS A 107 -5.45 -30.00 -12.42
CA LYS A 107 -6.90 -30.13 -12.67
C LYS A 107 -7.36 -29.08 -13.68
N LEU A 108 -6.95 -27.82 -13.50
CA LEU A 108 -7.26 -26.71 -14.41
C LEU A 108 -6.72 -26.96 -15.83
N GLY A 109 -5.47 -27.42 -15.95
CA GLY A 109 -4.88 -27.79 -17.24
C GLY A 109 -5.64 -28.92 -17.94
N ARG A 110 -6.14 -29.92 -17.18
CA ARG A 110 -7.00 -30.99 -17.72
C ARG A 110 -8.38 -30.47 -18.12
N GLU A 111 -8.95 -29.49 -17.43
CA GLU A 111 -10.21 -28.86 -17.82
C GLU A 111 -10.07 -27.99 -19.07
N ILE A 112 -8.98 -27.23 -19.21
CA ILE A 112 -8.70 -26.43 -20.41
C ILE A 112 -8.55 -27.34 -21.63
N VAL A 113 -7.84 -28.47 -21.51
CA VAL A 113 -7.73 -29.46 -22.61
C VAL A 113 -9.08 -30.13 -22.91
N LYS A 114 -9.94 -30.33 -21.91
CA LYS A 114 -11.31 -30.85 -22.11
C LYS A 114 -12.24 -29.82 -22.75
N MET A 115 -12.05 -28.53 -22.49
CA MET A 115 -12.82 -27.44 -23.10
C MET A 115 -12.35 -27.14 -24.53
N GLY A 116 -11.06 -27.27 -24.82
CA GLY A 116 -10.51 -27.15 -26.19
C GLY A 116 -10.86 -28.30 -27.13
N LYS A 117 -11.52 -29.36 -26.66
CA LYS A 117 -12.00 -30.50 -27.46
C LYS A 117 -13.52 -30.52 -27.68
N ARG A 118 -14.24 -29.48 -27.26
CA ARG A 118 -15.64 -29.33 -27.68
C ARG A 118 -15.66 -28.58 -29.00
N ASP A 119 -15.86 -29.33 -30.07
CA ASP A 119 -16.23 -28.75 -31.36
C ASP A 119 -17.51 -27.94 -31.16
N VAL A 120 -17.40 -26.61 -31.27
CA VAL A 120 -18.55 -25.71 -31.36
C VAL A 120 -19.03 -25.78 -32.80
N PRO A 121 -20.21 -26.39 -33.10
CA PRO A 121 -20.73 -26.40 -34.45
C PRO A 121 -21.30 -25.02 -34.73
N GLY A 122 -20.71 -24.28 -35.67
CA GLY A 122 -21.37 -23.10 -36.25
C GLY A 122 -20.57 -21.80 -36.36
N VAL A 123 -19.25 -21.79 -36.17
CA VAL A 123 -18.43 -20.60 -36.52
C VAL A 123 -17.51 -20.93 -37.70
N PRO A 124 -17.88 -20.58 -38.93
CA PRO A 124 -16.98 -20.66 -40.06
C PRO A 124 -16.00 -19.48 -39.98
N GLY A 125 -14.71 -19.79 -39.84
CA GLY A 125 -13.63 -18.85 -40.14
C GLY A 125 -12.80 -18.37 -38.94
N ILE A 126 -12.02 -19.27 -38.34
CA ILE A 126 -10.68 -18.94 -37.82
C ILE A 126 -9.77 -20.13 -38.13
N SER A 127 -9.42 -20.29 -39.40
CA SER A 127 -8.25 -21.07 -39.82
C SER A 127 -7.08 -20.10 -39.98
N ASN A 128 -5.94 -20.45 -39.38
CA ASN A 128 -4.62 -19.81 -39.48
C ASN A 128 -4.29 -18.84 -38.35
N VAL A 129 -4.03 -19.39 -37.17
CA VAL A 129 -2.97 -18.87 -36.28
C VAL A 129 -1.77 -19.81 -36.45
N SER A 130 -0.66 -19.23 -36.89
CA SER A 130 0.59 -19.89 -37.27
C SER A 130 1.11 -20.83 -36.17
N ASN A 131 1.51 -22.03 -36.58
CA ASN A 131 2.25 -23.02 -35.77
C ASN A 131 3.74 -22.65 -35.65
N ASP A 132 4.06 -21.38 -35.38
CA ASP A 132 5.42 -20.95 -35.06
C ASP A 132 5.63 -21.08 -33.55
N ILE A 133 5.57 -22.33 -33.07
CA ILE A 133 6.17 -22.68 -31.79
C ILE A 133 7.69 -22.65 -32.03
N PRO A 134 8.46 -21.80 -31.31
CA PRO A 134 9.91 -21.80 -31.43
C PRO A 134 10.43 -23.21 -31.14
N LYS A 135 11.23 -23.73 -32.07
CA LYS A 135 11.94 -25.01 -31.92
C LYS A 135 12.62 -25.04 -30.55
N ALA A 136 12.40 -26.15 -29.85
CA ALA A 136 12.95 -26.45 -28.55
C ALA A 136 14.43 -26.05 -28.46
N VAL A 137 14.74 -25.23 -27.45
CA VAL A 137 16.11 -24.93 -27.04
C VAL A 137 16.81 -26.26 -26.72
N PRO A 138 18.05 -26.49 -27.20
CA PRO A 138 18.79 -27.71 -26.91
C PRO A 138 18.86 -27.97 -25.40
N THR A 139 18.41 -29.13 -24.97
CA THR A 139 18.29 -29.54 -23.56
C THR A 139 19.62 -29.83 -22.88
N ASP A 140 20.71 -29.93 -23.63
CA ASP A 140 22.02 -30.36 -23.11
C ASP A 140 22.80 -29.26 -22.37
N ASP A 141 22.28 -28.02 -22.35
CA ASP A 141 22.89 -26.91 -21.61
C ASP A 141 22.06 -26.45 -20.40
N MET A 142 20.93 -27.12 -20.13
CA MET A 142 20.09 -26.78 -18.98
C MET A 142 20.74 -27.20 -17.66
N ASP A 143 21.50 -28.29 -17.66
CA ASP A 143 22.19 -28.78 -16.45
C ASP A 143 23.33 -27.84 -16.02
N SER A 144 24.01 -27.19 -16.97
CA SER A 144 25.04 -26.18 -16.67
C SER A 144 24.41 -24.92 -16.04
N VAL A 145 23.26 -24.50 -16.57
CA VAL A 145 22.45 -23.40 -16.03
C VAL A 145 21.90 -23.73 -14.64
N PHE A 146 21.43 -24.96 -14.40
CA PHE A 146 20.94 -25.37 -13.09
C PHE A 146 22.06 -25.43 -12.03
N GLU A 147 23.27 -25.84 -12.40
CA GLU A 147 24.43 -25.83 -11.51
C GLU A 147 24.95 -24.42 -11.22
N GLU A 148 24.88 -23.50 -12.19
CA GLU A 148 25.20 -22.09 -11.97
C GLU A 148 24.17 -21.39 -11.08
N ILE A 149 22.88 -21.73 -11.22
CA ILE A 149 21.80 -21.31 -10.32
C ILE A 149 21.99 -21.88 -8.91
N ARG A 150 22.40 -23.15 -8.77
CA ARG A 150 22.71 -23.75 -7.45
C ARG A 150 23.90 -23.07 -6.77
N LYS A 151 25.00 -22.88 -7.49
CA LYS A 151 26.18 -22.17 -6.95
C LYS A 151 25.85 -20.72 -6.57
N SER A 152 25.04 -20.04 -7.35
CA SER A 152 24.58 -18.68 -7.03
C SER A 152 23.67 -18.68 -5.80
N ARG A 153 22.79 -19.68 -5.65
CA ARG A 153 21.93 -19.87 -4.48
C ARG A 153 22.73 -20.18 -3.21
N ASP A 154 23.74 -21.04 -3.28
CA ASP A 154 24.60 -21.37 -2.15
C ASP A 154 25.51 -20.20 -1.73
N GLN A 155 25.84 -19.30 -2.66
CA GLN A 155 26.52 -18.04 -2.35
C GLN A 155 25.57 -17.00 -1.72
N LEU A 156 24.30 -16.97 -2.16
CA LEU A 156 23.22 -16.16 -1.55
C LEU A 156 22.82 -16.66 -0.15
N ASP A 157 22.95 -17.96 0.15
CA ASP A 157 22.70 -18.49 1.50
C ASP A 157 23.85 -18.16 2.48
N LYS A 158 25.08 -17.94 1.99
CA LYS A 158 26.25 -17.59 2.82
C LYS A 158 26.31 -16.11 3.22
N HIS A 159 25.76 -15.23 2.39
CA HIS A 159 25.45 -13.86 2.77
C HIS A 159 23.96 -13.76 2.98
N SER A 160 23.49 -14.08 4.19
CA SER A 160 22.13 -13.72 4.57
C SER A 160 21.97 -12.23 4.29
N VAL A 161 21.20 -11.90 3.25
CA VAL A 161 20.76 -10.54 2.92
C VAL A 161 20.09 -9.86 4.13
N TYR A 162 19.74 -10.66 5.14
CA TYR A 162 19.09 -10.32 6.40
C TYR A 162 20.03 -10.35 7.62
N ASP A 163 21.34 -10.52 7.47
CA ASP A 163 22.27 -10.40 8.61
C ASP A 163 22.53 -8.92 8.95
N ASP A 164 21.58 -8.34 9.69
CA ASP A 164 21.65 -6.99 10.23
C ASP A 164 22.57 -6.87 11.47
N SER A 165 23.42 -7.87 11.74
CA SER A 165 24.34 -7.85 12.89
C SER A 165 25.24 -6.62 12.91
N TRP A 166 25.66 -6.11 11.74
CA TRP A 166 26.47 -4.90 11.65
C TRP A 166 25.67 -3.64 12.00
N ARG A 167 24.41 -3.52 11.52
CA ARG A 167 23.51 -2.41 11.86
C ARG A 167 23.20 -2.40 13.34
N ARG A 168 22.95 -3.58 13.91
CA ARG A 168 22.73 -3.72 15.35
C ARG A 168 23.91 -3.15 16.15
N ARG A 169 25.14 -3.56 15.84
CA ARG A 169 26.34 -3.04 16.54
C ARG A 169 26.52 -1.53 16.35
N GLU A 170 26.23 -1.03 15.15
CA GLU A 170 26.30 0.41 14.84
C GLU A 170 25.29 1.21 15.68
N VAL A 171 24.05 0.72 15.78
CA VAL A 171 22.98 1.35 16.57
C VAL A 171 23.29 1.24 18.06
N GLU A 172 23.70 0.07 18.56
CA GLU A 172 24.13 -0.10 19.97
C GLU A 172 25.25 0.88 20.32
N LYS A 173 26.26 1.03 19.45
CA LYS A 173 27.35 2.00 19.62
C LYS A 173 26.84 3.45 19.58
N LYS A 174 25.98 3.80 18.62
CA LYS A 174 25.36 5.13 18.50
C LYS A 174 24.68 5.54 19.81
N TYR A 175 23.88 4.66 20.40
CA TYR A 175 23.17 4.96 21.65
C TYR A 175 24.10 4.93 22.86
N ALA A 176 25.06 4.01 22.93
CA ALA A 176 26.06 3.99 24.01
C ALA A 176 26.90 5.29 24.06
N GLU A 177 27.26 5.85 22.91
CA GLU A 177 28.09 7.05 22.82
C GLU A 177 27.28 8.35 22.95
N LYS A 178 26.13 8.45 22.27
CA LYS A 178 25.38 9.70 22.17
C LYS A 178 24.30 9.86 23.23
N ARG A 179 23.81 8.75 23.79
CA ARG A 179 22.67 8.70 24.73
C ARG A 179 22.87 7.62 25.80
N PRO A 180 23.94 7.68 26.62
CA PRO A 180 24.26 6.64 27.60
C PRO A 180 23.16 6.42 28.66
N GLU A 181 22.31 7.43 28.88
CA GLU A 181 21.12 7.39 29.73
C GLU A 181 19.96 6.59 29.11
N PHE A 182 19.95 6.43 27.79
CA PHE A 182 18.90 5.73 27.07
C PHE A 182 19.05 4.22 27.22
N ARG A 183 18.42 3.68 28.28
CA ARG A 183 18.41 2.25 28.60
C ARG A 183 16.97 1.77 28.81
N PRO A 184 16.20 1.62 27.72
CA PRO A 184 14.81 1.22 27.82
C PRO A 184 14.67 -0.15 28.50
N ALA A 185 13.64 -0.30 29.32
CA ALA A 185 13.38 -1.56 30.01
C ALA A 185 13.00 -2.66 29.01
N VAL A 186 13.58 -3.84 29.17
CA VAL A 186 13.18 -5.03 28.41
C VAL A 186 12.01 -5.68 29.13
N LEU A 187 10.81 -5.47 28.62
CA LEU A 187 9.59 -6.01 29.20
C LEU A 187 9.30 -7.42 28.70
N SER A 188 8.89 -8.29 29.62
CA SER A 188 8.36 -9.63 29.33
C SER A 188 7.01 -9.56 28.62
N ARG A 189 6.58 -10.68 28.02
CA ARG A 189 5.27 -10.75 27.36
C ARG A 189 4.12 -10.41 28.32
N GLN A 190 4.22 -10.84 29.58
CA GLN A 190 3.18 -10.56 30.57
C GLN A 190 3.15 -9.08 30.95
N GLN A 191 4.31 -8.46 31.19
CA GLN A 191 4.39 -7.03 31.50
C GLN A 191 3.81 -6.17 30.37
N LEU A 192 4.07 -6.51 29.11
CA LEU A 192 3.48 -5.82 27.96
C LEU A 192 1.94 -5.89 28.00
N ARG A 193 1.37 -7.04 28.37
CA ARG A 193 -0.09 -7.22 28.49
C ARG A 193 -0.67 -6.43 29.67
N ASP A 194 0.00 -6.45 30.81
CA ASP A 194 -0.44 -5.73 32.01
C ASP A 194 -0.51 -4.22 31.75
N ILE A 195 0.44 -3.70 30.97
CA ILE A 195 0.47 -2.27 30.62
C ILE A 195 -0.65 -1.89 29.65
N VAL A 196 -1.03 -2.79 28.74
CA VAL A 196 -2.23 -2.59 27.92
C VAL A 196 -3.47 -2.56 28.79
N ASP A 197 -3.58 -3.48 29.73
CA ASP A 197 -4.73 -3.57 30.63
C ASP A 197 -4.86 -2.31 31.51
N GLU A 198 -3.76 -1.76 32.02
CA GLU A 198 -3.72 -0.48 32.75
C GLU A 198 -4.24 0.70 31.90
N LYS A 199 -3.93 0.69 30.60
CA LYS A 199 -4.22 1.81 29.68
C LYS A 199 -5.47 1.56 28.82
N ILE A 200 -6.22 0.47 29.05
CA ILE A 200 -7.26 -0.01 28.15
C ILE A 200 -8.43 0.96 28.01
N GLU A 201 -8.83 1.63 29.10
CA GLU A 201 -9.93 2.60 29.05
C GLU A 201 -9.57 3.81 28.21
N VAL A 202 -8.32 4.26 28.27
CA VAL A 202 -7.84 5.35 27.42
C VAL A 202 -7.84 4.95 25.95
N VAL A 203 -7.48 3.69 25.64
CA VAL A 203 -7.54 3.15 24.28
C VAL A 203 -8.99 3.08 23.80
N LYS A 204 -9.91 2.63 24.64
CA LYS A 204 -11.35 2.59 24.34
C LYS A 204 -11.92 3.97 24.05
N GLU A 205 -11.58 4.98 24.85
CA GLU A 205 -11.98 6.38 24.59
C GLU A 205 -11.49 6.89 23.22
N ILE A 206 -10.33 6.42 22.73
CA ILE A 206 -9.82 6.78 21.40
C ILE A 206 -10.66 6.10 20.30
N VAL A 207 -10.99 4.82 20.47
CA VAL A 207 -11.81 4.05 19.51
C VAL A 207 -13.18 4.71 19.33
N GLU A 208 -13.80 5.13 20.42
CA GLU A 208 -15.11 5.82 20.46
C GLU A 208 -15.02 7.32 20.07
N GLY A 209 -13.82 7.82 19.75
CA GLY A 209 -13.60 9.22 19.36
C GLY A 209 -13.76 10.25 20.49
N ARG A 210 -13.91 9.80 21.75
CA ARG A 210 -13.99 10.66 22.95
C ARG A 210 -12.65 11.29 23.30
N LYS A 211 -11.54 10.60 22.96
CA LYS A 211 -10.18 11.10 23.18
C LYS A 211 -9.44 11.30 21.86
N LYS A 212 -8.71 12.42 21.77
CA LYS A 212 -7.85 12.71 20.62
C LYS A 212 -6.62 11.80 20.63
N SER A 213 -6.27 11.30 19.45
CA SER A 213 -5.07 10.50 19.20
C SER A 213 -4.22 11.15 18.10
N HIS A 214 -2.91 11.19 18.31
CA HIS A 214 -1.95 11.62 17.30
C HIS A 214 -1.92 10.63 16.13
N PHE A 215 -1.83 9.34 16.44
CA PHE A 215 -1.76 8.28 15.44
C PHE A 215 -3.06 8.12 14.65
N TYR A 216 -4.21 8.42 15.25
CA TYR A 216 -5.48 8.50 14.53
C TYR A 216 -5.48 9.63 13.48
N LYS A 217 -4.85 10.77 13.79
CA LYS A 217 -4.72 11.88 12.83
C LYS A 217 -3.85 11.45 11.65
N LEU A 218 -2.75 10.73 11.89
CA LEU A 218 -1.89 10.17 10.83
C LEU A 218 -2.67 9.14 9.99
N ALA A 219 -3.36 8.20 10.64
CA ALA A 219 -4.19 7.20 9.99
C ALA A 219 -5.28 7.82 9.11
N LYS A 220 -5.91 8.88 9.58
CA LYS A 220 -6.91 9.66 8.83
C LYS A 220 -6.32 10.44 7.66
N GLN A 221 -5.08 10.93 7.78
CA GLN A 221 -4.39 11.56 6.66
C GLN A 221 -4.08 10.53 5.58
N TYR A 222 -3.58 9.37 5.99
CA TYR A 222 -3.26 8.26 5.08
C TYR A 222 -4.50 7.73 4.35
N SER A 223 -5.60 7.51 5.07
CA SER A 223 -6.86 7.04 4.48
C SER A 223 -7.45 8.05 3.48
N ARG A 224 -7.18 9.36 3.66
CA ARG A 224 -7.61 10.41 2.74
C ARG A 224 -6.72 10.54 1.51
N SER A 225 -5.45 10.17 1.61
CA SER A 225 -4.54 10.15 0.46
C SER A 225 -4.75 8.92 -0.43
N SER A 226 -5.28 7.83 0.13
CA SER A 226 -5.63 6.65 -0.66
C SER A 226 -6.85 6.89 -1.55
N SER A 227 -6.83 6.31 -2.75
CA SER A 227 -8.00 6.23 -3.63
C SER A 227 -8.84 4.97 -3.36
N LYS A 228 -8.35 4.07 -2.52
CA LYS A 228 -8.97 2.77 -2.24
C LYS A 228 -9.89 2.87 -1.02
N PRO A 229 -10.96 2.06 -0.98
CA PRO A 229 -11.84 2.01 0.18
C PRO A 229 -11.20 1.33 1.40
N PHE A 230 -10.20 0.47 1.18
CA PHE A 230 -9.48 -0.28 2.21
C PHE A 230 -7.98 -0.22 1.96
N LEU A 231 -7.21 -0.35 3.04
CA LEU A 231 -5.76 -0.43 3.00
C LEU A 231 -5.33 -1.71 2.27
N THR A 232 -4.53 -1.54 1.21
CA THR A 232 -3.96 -2.66 0.45
C THR A 232 -2.60 -3.10 0.98
N ASP A 233 -2.19 -4.33 0.69
CA ASP A 233 -0.86 -4.83 1.10
C ASP A 233 0.28 -3.96 0.56
N LEU A 234 0.16 -3.46 -0.67
CA LEU A 234 1.15 -2.56 -1.26
C LEU A 234 1.22 -1.23 -0.50
N GLU A 235 0.10 -0.68 -0.05
CA GLU A 235 0.07 0.52 0.78
C GLU A 235 0.68 0.25 2.16
N LEU A 236 0.36 -0.90 2.76
CA LEU A 236 0.90 -1.32 4.04
C LEU A 236 2.42 -1.51 4.01
N ILE A 237 2.96 -2.16 2.97
CA ILE A 237 4.41 -2.35 2.79
C ILE A 237 5.13 -1.00 2.73
N ASN A 238 4.55 -0.04 2.01
CA ASN A 238 5.09 1.31 1.81
C ASN A 238 4.74 2.29 2.95
N LEU A 239 4.14 1.80 4.04
CA LEU A 239 3.89 2.64 5.21
C LEU A 239 5.23 3.07 5.82
N PRO A 240 5.40 4.33 6.25
CA PRO A 240 6.59 4.75 7.00
C PRO A 240 6.58 4.13 8.41
N LYS A 241 6.93 2.84 8.50
CA LYS A 241 6.91 2.03 9.75
C LYS A 241 7.71 2.69 10.86
N GLN A 242 8.69 3.53 10.50
CA GLN A 242 9.60 4.20 11.43
C GLN A 242 8.93 5.22 12.37
N ARG A 243 7.65 5.51 12.17
CA ARG A 243 6.92 6.50 12.97
C ARG A 243 6.07 5.91 14.09
N TYR A 244 5.90 4.59 14.14
CA TYR A 244 4.82 3.99 14.94
C TYR A 244 5.28 3.34 16.24
N PHE A 245 6.48 2.77 16.30
CA PHE A 245 6.83 1.82 17.37
C PHE A 245 7.94 2.29 18.30
N GLY A 246 8.78 3.22 17.85
CA GLY A 246 9.93 3.70 18.63
C GLY A 246 10.82 2.56 19.10
N TYR A 247 11.45 2.70 20.27
CA TYR A 247 12.37 1.68 20.79
C TYR A 247 11.73 0.34 21.17
N PHE A 248 10.40 0.24 21.21
CA PHE A 248 9.73 -1.04 21.48
C PHE A 248 9.94 -2.04 20.35
N GLY A 249 10.08 -1.54 19.12
CA GLY A 249 10.16 -2.38 17.93
C GLY A 249 8.82 -3.00 17.54
N VAL A 250 8.81 -3.70 16.40
CA VAL A 250 7.61 -4.25 15.79
C VAL A 250 7.11 -5.47 16.57
N VAL A 251 8.02 -6.31 17.07
CA VAL A 251 7.67 -7.59 17.72
C VAL A 251 6.88 -7.35 19.01
N ARG A 252 7.33 -6.40 19.85
CA ARG A 252 6.61 -6.03 21.09
C ARG A 252 5.32 -5.30 20.80
N SER A 253 5.32 -4.45 19.76
CA SER A 253 4.12 -3.75 19.30
C SER A 253 3.03 -4.71 18.84
N TYR A 254 3.39 -5.84 18.22
CA TYR A 254 2.44 -6.88 17.85
C TYR A 254 1.77 -7.53 19.07
N ILE A 255 2.52 -7.79 20.15
CA ILE A 255 1.98 -8.35 21.40
C ILE A 255 0.97 -7.38 22.03
N ILE A 256 1.32 -6.08 22.06
CA ILE A 256 0.43 -5.01 22.51
C ILE A 256 -0.85 -4.98 21.66
N ALA A 257 -0.70 -5.02 20.33
CA ALA A 257 -1.83 -5.00 19.39
C ALA A 257 -2.76 -6.19 19.61
N LYS A 258 -2.21 -7.40 19.79
CA LYS A 258 -3.00 -8.60 20.06
C LYS A 258 -3.78 -8.49 21.36
N ARG A 259 -3.18 -7.94 22.41
CA ARG A 259 -3.90 -7.71 23.67
C ARG A 259 -5.02 -6.69 23.51
N ILE A 260 -4.81 -5.64 22.72
CA ILE A 260 -5.85 -4.66 22.39
C ILE A 260 -6.99 -5.33 21.59
N GLU A 261 -6.67 -6.16 20.60
CA GLU A 261 -7.67 -6.92 19.83
C GLU A 261 -8.49 -7.86 20.72
N GLU A 262 -7.86 -8.58 21.64
CA GLU A 262 -8.52 -9.46 22.62
C GLU A 262 -9.55 -8.69 23.47
N LYS A 263 -9.22 -7.47 23.89
CA LYS A 263 -10.04 -6.68 24.82
C LYS A 263 -11.09 -5.81 24.13
N LEU A 264 -10.75 -5.22 22.99
CA LEU A 264 -11.54 -4.18 22.32
C LEU A 264 -11.95 -4.55 20.90
N GLY A 265 -11.58 -5.71 20.37
CA GLY A 265 -11.84 -6.10 18.98
C GLY A 265 -13.32 -6.03 18.57
N MET A 266 -14.24 -6.37 19.49
CA MET A 266 -15.68 -6.20 19.25
C MET A 266 -16.10 -4.74 19.14
N ILE A 267 -15.58 -3.88 20.02
CA ILE A 267 -15.88 -2.44 20.02
C ILE A 267 -15.32 -1.81 18.74
N ILE A 268 -14.07 -2.08 18.39
CA ILE A 268 -13.43 -1.57 17.17
C ILE A 268 -14.25 -1.97 15.93
N ARG A 269 -14.73 -3.23 15.87
CA ARG A 269 -15.57 -3.71 14.76
C ARG A 269 -16.96 -3.08 14.73
N SER A 270 -17.51 -2.72 15.88
CA SER A 270 -18.78 -1.98 15.95
C SER A 270 -18.58 -0.56 15.40
N GLU A 271 -17.56 0.15 15.91
CA GLU A 271 -17.22 1.52 15.50
C GLU A 271 -16.78 1.60 14.04
N SER A 272 -16.21 0.54 13.46
CA SER A 272 -15.82 0.53 12.04
C SER A 272 -16.98 0.70 11.07
N LYS A 273 -18.23 0.50 11.51
CA LYS A 273 -19.42 0.73 10.66
C LYS A 273 -19.71 2.21 10.44
N GLU A 274 -19.31 3.05 11.39
CA GLU A 274 -19.58 4.50 11.37
C GLU A 274 -18.30 5.30 11.08
N ASN A 275 -17.14 4.74 11.47
CA ASN A 275 -15.85 5.38 11.32
C ASN A 275 -15.08 4.86 10.10
N LYS A 276 -15.13 5.63 9.01
CA LYS A 276 -14.41 5.34 7.75
C LYS A 276 -12.89 5.16 7.91
N VAL A 277 -12.27 5.72 8.96
CA VAL A 277 -10.84 5.51 9.20
C VAL A 277 -10.62 4.09 9.73
N ILE A 278 -11.43 3.64 10.70
CA ILE A 278 -11.35 2.27 11.22
C ILE A 278 -11.72 1.27 10.12
N GLU A 279 -12.73 1.58 9.31
CA GLU A 279 -13.12 0.77 8.15
C GLU A 279 -11.95 0.60 7.16
N PHE A 280 -11.31 1.71 6.76
CA PHE A 280 -10.19 1.70 5.81
C PHE A 280 -9.00 0.88 6.32
N TRP A 281 -8.62 1.09 7.58
CA TRP A 281 -7.47 0.38 8.18
C TRP A 281 -7.82 -1.08 8.53
N GLY A 282 -9.08 -1.39 8.80
CA GLY A 282 -9.48 -2.67 9.36
C GLY A 282 -9.08 -2.81 10.83
N VAL A 283 -9.73 -3.73 11.55
CA VAL A 283 -9.59 -3.89 13.00
C VAL A 283 -8.13 -4.12 13.42
N ASN A 284 -7.43 -5.02 12.72
CA ASN A 284 -6.08 -5.44 13.10
C ASN A 284 -5.05 -4.32 12.89
N TYR A 285 -5.04 -3.68 11.70
CA TYR A 285 -4.09 -2.61 11.44
C TYR A 285 -4.45 -1.32 12.17
N TYR A 286 -5.73 -1.09 12.48
CA TYR A 286 -6.11 0.00 13.38
C TYR A 286 -5.57 -0.24 14.80
N ALA A 287 -5.69 -1.46 15.33
CA ALA A 287 -5.08 -1.81 16.61
C ALA A 287 -3.55 -1.62 16.58
N LEU A 288 -2.88 -2.14 15.54
CA LEU A 288 -1.42 -2.11 15.42
C LEU A 288 -0.82 -0.72 15.13
N TYR A 289 -1.40 0.08 14.24
CA TYR A 289 -0.80 1.35 13.79
C TYR A 289 -1.47 2.60 14.40
N VAL A 290 -2.58 2.44 15.12
CA VAL A 290 -3.23 3.57 15.81
C VAL A 290 -3.21 3.38 17.32
N LEU A 291 -3.71 2.26 17.82
CA LEU A 291 -3.91 2.07 19.26
C LEU A 291 -2.63 1.66 19.99
N THR A 292 -1.85 0.74 19.42
CA THR A 292 -0.56 0.30 19.98
C THR A 292 0.43 1.47 20.15
N PRO A 293 0.65 2.34 19.15
CA PRO A 293 1.53 3.50 19.28
C PRO A 293 1.05 4.49 20.35
N GLU A 294 -0.26 4.62 20.56
CA GLU A 294 -0.82 5.43 21.65
C GLU A 294 -0.51 4.84 23.03
N VAL A 295 -0.56 3.52 23.18
CA VAL A 295 -0.14 2.84 24.41
C VAL A 295 1.35 3.08 24.63
N ILE A 296 2.19 2.81 23.62
CA ILE A 296 3.64 2.98 23.69
C ILE A 296 3.99 4.42 24.05
N ALA A 297 3.41 5.42 23.40
CA ALA A 297 3.69 6.82 23.71
C ALA A 297 3.38 7.19 25.17
N ARG A 298 2.32 6.62 25.75
CA ARG A 298 2.00 6.83 27.18
C ARG A 298 3.01 6.16 28.10
N MET A 299 3.54 5.02 27.70
CA MET A 299 4.63 4.35 28.43
C MET A 299 5.91 5.17 28.36
N VAL A 300 6.33 5.57 27.14
CA VAL A 300 7.51 6.41 26.92
C VAL A 300 7.41 7.70 27.73
N LYS A 301 6.24 8.34 27.74
CA LYS A 301 5.98 9.54 28.56
C LYS A 301 6.24 9.26 30.05
N GLN A 302 5.76 8.13 30.57
CA GLN A 302 5.89 7.75 31.97
C GLN A 302 7.33 7.37 32.32
N GLU A 303 7.98 6.52 31.52
CA GLU A 303 9.35 6.04 31.73
C GLU A 303 10.38 7.18 31.65
N MET A 304 10.21 8.11 30.71
CA MET A 304 11.12 9.22 30.49
C MET A 304 10.76 10.48 31.29
N GLY A 305 9.65 10.45 32.04
CA GLY A 305 9.18 11.60 32.83
C GLY A 305 8.79 12.82 32.00
N PHE A 306 8.33 12.64 30.75
CA PHE A 306 7.94 13.75 29.88
C PHE A 306 6.66 14.44 30.38
N GLY A 307 6.61 15.76 30.24
CA GLY A 307 5.44 16.55 30.63
C GLY A 307 4.25 16.31 29.69
N THR A 308 4.53 16.08 28.40
CA THR A 308 3.52 15.99 27.35
C THR A 308 3.62 14.69 26.54
N LEU A 309 2.52 14.30 25.89
CA LEU A 309 2.56 13.19 24.93
C LEU A 309 3.33 13.55 23.65
N HIS A 310 3.47 14.85 23.33
CA HIS A 310 4.17 15.26 22.13
C HIS A 310 5.66 14.91 22.19
N GLU A 311 6.29 15.16 23.33
CA GLU A 311 7.68 14.78 23.60
C GLU A 311 7.88 13.27 23.46
N ALA A 312 6.92 12.47 23.94
CA ALA A 312 6.95 11.02 23.78
C ALA A 312 6.83 10.59 22.30
N TYR A 313 6.00 11.25 21.49
CA TYR A 313 5.93 10.96 20.05
C TYR A 313 7.25 11.26 19.35
N GLU A 314 7.89 12.40 19.67
CA GLU A 314 9.20 12.71 19.10
C GLU A 314 10.27 11.71 19.53
N GLU A 315 10.22 11.27 20.79
CA GLU A 315 11.16 10.27 21.31
C GLU A 315 10.97 8.92 20.61
N MET A 316 9.72 8.51 20.34
CA MET A 316 9.45 7.32 19.54
C MET A 316 10.04 7.46 18.13
N GLU A 317 9.85 8.58 17.44
CA GLU A 317 10.44 8.78 16.10
C GLU A 317 11.97 8.74 16.13
N LYS A 318 12.59 9.35 17.16
CA LYS A 318 14.06 9.38 17.34
C LYS A 318 14.65 8.00 17.63
N THR A 319 13.88 7.12 18.27
CA THR A 319 14.34 5.84 18.81
C THR A 319 13.91 4.61 18.01
N ASN A 320 13.31 4.82 16.84
CA ASN A 320 12.78 3.73 16.05
C ASN A 320 13.87 2.79 15.51
N ASP A 321 15.05 3.30 15.18
CA ASP A 321 16.19 2.48 14.76
C ASP A 321 16.64 1.51 15.86
N TYR A 322 16.61 1.95 17.11
CA TYR A 322 16.87 1.10 18.27
C TYR A 322 15.85 -0.03 18.39
N GLY A 323 14.56 0.29 18.20
CA GLY A 323 13.49 -0.71 18.22
C GLY A 323 13.71 -1.80 17.18
N LEU A 324 14.00 -1.37 15.96
CA LEU A 324 14.15 -2.26 14.80
C LEU A 324 15.39 -3.15 14.86
N PHE A 325 16.55 -2.58 15.20
CA PHE A 325 17.83 -3.30 15.09
C PHE A 325 18.32 -3.90 16.41
N VAL A 326 17.87 -3.39 17.55
CA VAL A 326 18.31 -3.84 18.87
C VAL A 326 17.18 -4.55 19.59
N MET A 327 16.08 -3.85 19.88
CA MET A 327 15.02 -4.37 20.76
C MET A 327 14.33 -5.59 20.16
N ASP A 328 13.97 -5.59 18.88
CA ASP A 328 13.33 -6.73 18.20
C ASP A 328 14.22 -7.98 18.17
N LYS A 329 15.54 -7.84 18.36
CA LYS A 329 16.48 -8.97 18.45
C LYS A 329 16.67 -9.48 19.88
N VAL A 330 16.13 -8.79 20.89
CA VAL A 330 16.10 -9.26 22.28
C VAL A 330 14.91 -10.20 22.45
N LYS A 331 15.21 -11.45 22.81
CA LYS A 331 14.19 -12.49 23.06
C LYS A 331 13.17 -12.01 24.10
N LEU A 332 11.92 -12.35 23.84
CA LEU A 332 10.83 -12.14 24.78
C LEU A 332 10.73 -13.35 25.70
N GLU A 333 10.86 -13.09 27.00
CA GLU A 333 10.63 -14.07 28.07
C GLU A 333 9.14 -14.25 28.36
#